data_AF-A0A7T1MM44-F1
#
_entry.id   AF-A0A7T1MM44-F1
#
_cell.length_a   1.000
_cell.length_b   1.000
_cell.length_c   1.000
_cell.angle_alpha   90.00
_cell.angle_beta   90.00
_cell.angle_gamma   90.00
#
_symmetry.space_group_name_H-M   'P 1'
#
loop_
_entity.id
_entity.type
_entity.pdbx_description
1 polymer ?
#
loop_
_entity_poly.entity_id
_entity_poly.type
_entity_poly.pdbx_seq_one_letter_code
_entity_poly.pdbx_strand_id
1 'polypeptide(L)' 'MQSLDSVQFFRSTLLPAAIVLLFGLALVAVSARIWLPGDMAAPAPLL' A
#
# COMPACT_ATOMS: atom_id res chain seq x y z
N MET A 1 32.00 0.44 8.02
CA MET A 1 31.27 1.71 7.80
C MET A 1 30.18 1.60 6.73
N GLN A 2 30.28 0.72 5.72
CA GLN A 2 29.25 0.59 4.65
C GLN A 2 27.84 0.10 5.07
N SER A 3 27.69 -0.63 6.18
CA SER A 3 26.38 -1.15 6.60
C SER A 3 25.46 -0.10 7.20
N LEU A 4 26.02 0.96 7.79
CA LEU A 4 25.26 2.05 8.43
C LEU A 4 24.56 2.92 7.39
N ASP A 5 25.22 3.16 6.26
CA ASP A 5 24.69 3.92 5.13
C ASP A 5 23.46 3.22 4.53
N SER A 6 23.50 1.89 4.39
CA SER A 6 22.37 1.08 3.92
C SER A 6 21.15 1.15 4.85
N VAL A 7 21.36 1.05 6.18
CA VAL A 7 20.27 1.18 7.15
C VAL A 7 19.68 2.59 7.12
N GLN A 8 20.52 3.61 6.95
CA GLN A 8 20.07 4.99 6.84
C GLN A 8 19.28 5.25 5.56
N PHE A 9 19.71 4.70 4.42
CA PHE A 9 18.98 4.77 3.16
C PHE A 9 17.60 4.08 3.26
N PHE A 10 17.55 2.89 3.84
CA PHE A 10 16.29 2.14 4.00
C PHE A 10 15.25 2.94 4.80
N ARG A 11 15.63 3.50 5.95
CA ARG A 11 14.69 4.22 6.83
C ARG A 11 14.26 5.59 6.32
N SER A 12 15.13 6.27 5.55
CA SER A 12 14.89 7.66 5.14
C SER A 12 14.34 7.79 3.72
N THR A 13 14.53 6.78 2.88
CA THR A 13 14.07 6.79 1.49
C THR A 13 13.06 5.69 1.22
N LEU A 14 13.41 4.43 1.49
CA LEU A 14 12.53 3.30 1.18
C LEU A 14 11.28 3.27 2.06
N LEU A 15 11.41 3.41 3.39
CA LEU A 15 10.25 3.39 4.29
C LEU A 15 9.26 4.52 3.98
N PRO A 16 9.67 5.80 3.84
CA PRO A 16 8.73 6.87 3.51
C PRO A 16 8.09 6.68 2.13
N ALA A 17 8.86 6.28 1.12
CA ALA A 17 8.31 5.99 -0.21
C ALA A 17 7.30 4.84 -0.18
N ALA A 18 7.59 3.76 0.55
CA ALA A 18 6.68 2.63 0.71
C ALA A 18 5.37 3.04 1.40
N ILE A 19 5.43 3.89 2.43
CA ILE A 19 4.23 4.43 3.10
C ILE A 19 3.36 5.19 2.10
N VAL A 20 3.94 6.10 1.32
CA VAL A 20 3.19 6.88 0.31
C VAL A 20 2.60 5.96 -0.75
N LEU A 21 3.34 4.96 -1.22
CA LEU A 21 2.86 4.00 -2.22
C LEU A 21 1.71 3.14 -1.68
N LEU A 22 1.83 2.61 -0.47
CA LEU A 22 0.78 1.80 0.16
C LEU A 22 -0.47 2.62 0.45
N PHE A 23 -0.30 3.86 0.93
CA PHE A 23 -1.42 4.75 1.18
C PHE A 23 -2.10 5.18 -0.12
N GLY A 24 -1.31 5.51 -1.15
CA GLY A 24 -1.82 5.80 -2.49
C GLY A 24 -2.58 4.61 -3.07
N LEU A 25 -2.05 3.39 -2.94
CA LEU A 25 -2.73 2.16 -3.35
C LEU A 25 -4.06 1.97 -2.60
N ALA A 26 -4.07 2.18 -1.28
CA ALA A 26 -5.28 2.09 -0.47
C ALA A 26 -6.33 3.13 -0.89
N LEU A 27 -5.91 4.38 -1.15
CA LEU A 27 -6.78 5.44 -1.64
C LEU A 27 -7.38 5.08 -3.01
N VAL A 28 -6.57 4.59 -3.95
CA VAL A 28 -7.06 4.14 -5.25
C VAL A 28 -8.04 2.99 -5.09
N ALA A 29 -7.74 2.00 -4.25
CA ALA A 29 -8.62 0.85 -4.02
C ALA A 29 -9.97 1.26 -3.42
N VAL A 30 -9.99 2.15 -2.41
CA VAL A 30 -11.25 2.61 -1.78
C VAL A 30 -12.07 3.49 -2.72
N SER A 31 -11.42 4.35 -3.51
CA SER A 31 -12.12 5.15 -4.51
C SER A 31 -12.64 4.29 -5.66
N ALA A 32 -11.88 3.29 -6.10
CA ALA A 32 -12.29 2.36 -7.16
C ALA A 32 -13.49 1.49 -6.73
N ARG A 33 -13.63 1.19 -5.43
CA ARG A 33 -14.75 0.40 -4.89
C ARG A 33 -16.14 0.95 -5.27
N ILE A 34 -16.28 2.25 -5.48
CA ILE A 34 -17.54 2.90 -5.91
C ILE A 34 -18.01 2.37 -7.27
N TRP A 35 -17.06 1.97 -8.11
CA TRP A 35 -17.28 1.51 -9.48
C TRP A 35 -17.29 -0.02 -9.58
N LEU A 36 -17.24 -0.74 -8.45
CA LEU A 36 -17.22 -2.19 -8.44
C LEU A 36 -18.64 -2.74 -8.69
N PRO A 37 -18.80 -3.76 -9.57
CA PRO A 37 -20.08 -4.43 -9.77
C PRO A 37 -20.67 -4.94 -8.44
N GLY A 38 -21.98 -4.86 -8.29
CA GLY A 38 -22.67 -5.13 -7.02
C GLY A 38 -22.48 -6.56 -6.49
N ASP A 39 -22.27 -7.52 -7.37
CA ASP A 39 -21.97 -8.92 -7.04
C ASP A 39 -20.56 -9.13 -6.48
N MET A 40 -19.62 -8.23 -6.80
CA MET A 40 -18.24 -8.24 -6.27
C MET A 40 -18.07 -7.35 -5.04
N ALA A 41 -19.08 -6.55 -4.68
CA ALA A 41 -19.04 -5.66 -3.52
C ALA A 41 -19.23 -6.38 -2.18
N ALA A 42 -19.72 -7.62 -2.22
CA ALA A 42 -19.81 -8.51 -1.07
C ALA A 42 -18.39 -8.92 -0.61
N PRO A 43 -18.14 -9.04 0.70
CA PRO A 43 -16.90 -9.62 1.19
C PRO A 43 -16.73 -11.04 0.65
N ALA A 44 -15.49 -11.41 0.31
CA ALA A 44 -15.19 -12.76 -0.15
C ALA A 44 -15.67 -13.79 0.89
N PRO A 45 -16.19 -14.96 0.45
CA PRO A 45 -16.64 -15.99 1.37
C PRO A 45 -15.53 -16.36 2.36
N LEU A 46 -15.89 -16.41 3.64
CA LEU A 46 -15.09 -17.11 4.61
C LEU A 46 -15.32 -18.60 4.36
N LEU A 47 -14.25 -19.35 4.10
CA LEU A 47 -14.27 -20.81 3.87
C LEU A 47 -15.08 -21.54 4.95
#